data_AF-A0A512IEE2-F1
#
_entry.id   AF-A0A512IEE2-F1
#
_cell.length_a   1.000
_cell.length_b   1.000
_cell.length_c   1.000
_cell.angle_alpha   90.00
_cell.angle_beta   90.00
_cell.angle_gamma   90.00
#
_symmetry.space_group_name_H-M   'P 1'
#
loop_
_entity.id
_entity.type
_entity.pdbx_description
1 polymer ?
#
loop_
_entity_poly.entity_id
_entity_poly.type
_entity_poly.pdbx_seq_one_letter_code
_entity_poly.pdbx_strand_id
1 'polypeptide(L)'
;MSYLPPSASRPGEGGPGPSGHGTGPGYGHGAGQGPGYGYGTGGPAPQYRAQGDDRTIAILTHLSGLVGALISVGWLGFVGPLVVWLVHKDRNAFLRATAAGSFNFNLSMWLLNAAAWVCLFTVILFPVAIVLWLVAGVLLVVCHVLAVLKANKGEVYRYPLQLPVLR
;
A
#
# COMPACT_ATOMS: atom_id res chain seq x y z
N MET A 1 -20.37 -60.82 -58.72
CA MET A 1 -20.56 -59.42 -59.12
C MET A 1 -21.94 -58.97 -58.64
N SER A 2 -22.04 -58.46 -57.41
CA SER A 2 -23.11 -57.56 -56.90
C SER A 2 -22.88 -57.31 -55.41
N TYR A 3 -22.58 -56.05 -55.09
CA TYR A 3 -22.42 -55.48 -53.75
C TYR A 3 -23.78 -55.33 -53.07
N LEU A 4 -23.84 -55.48 -51.74
CA LEU A 4 -24.73 -54.71 -50.84
C LEU A 4 -24.09 -54.61 -49.43
N PRO A 5 -23.94 -53.41 -48.85
CA PRO A 5 -23.32 -53.19 -47.54
C PRO A 5 -24.32 -53.29 -46.38
N PRO A 6 -23.91 -53.66 -45.16
CA PRO A 6 -24.71 -53.43 -43.96
C PRO A 6 -24.45 -52.02 -43.41
N SER A 7 -25.47 -51.17 -43.52
CA SER A 7 -25.66 -49.99 -42.69
C SER A 7 -25.77 -50.41 -41.22
N ALA A 8 -24.82 -49.98 -40.38
CA ALA A 8 -24.93 -50.11 -38.93
C ALA A 8 -24.86 -48.73 -38.28
N SER A 9 -26.02 -48.10 -38.14
CA SER A 9 -26.25 -47.08 -37.12
C SER A 9 -26.32 -47.78 -35.75
N ARG A 10 -25.38 -47.47 -34.86
CA ARG A 10 -25.53 -47.73 -33.42
C ARG A 10 -25.12 -46.50 -32.62
N PRO A 11 -26.05 -45.88 -31.86
CA PRO A 11 -25.72 -44.95 -30.79
C PRO A 11 -25.40 -45.75 -29.52
N GLY A 12 -24.33 -45.38 -28.81
CA GLY A 12 -23.93 -46.04 -27.57
C GLY A 12 -22.72 -45.38 -26.91
N GLU A 13 -23.00 -44.55 -25.90
CA GLU A 13 -22.34 -44.44 -24.60
C GLU A 13 -20.79 -44.51 -24.51
N GLY A 14 -20.20 -43.41 -24.00
CA GLY A 14 -18.83 -43.35 -23.48
C GLY A 14 -18.69 -42.20 -22.47
N GLY A 15 -18.46 -42.55 -21.19
CA GLY A 15 -18.60 -41.69 -20.01
C GLY A 15 -17.63 -40.51 -19.83
N PRO A 16 -17.70 -39.81 -18.67
CA PRO A 16 -16.91 -38.61 -18.41
C PRO A 16 -15.44 -38.93 -18.09
N GLY A 17 -14.52 -38.35 -18.87
CA GLY A 17 -13.07 -38.44 -18.65
C GLY A 17 -12.57 -37.47 -17.57
N PRO A 18 -11.44 -37.79 -16.90
CA PRO A 18 -11.12 -37.30 -15.56
C PRO A 18 -10.49 -35.91 -15.51
N SER A 19 -10.79 -35.22 -14.42
CA SER A 19 -10.12 -34.02 -13.90
C SER A 19 -8.61 -34.25 -13.70
N GLY A 20 -7.79 -33.71 -14.60
CA GLY A 20 -6.34 -33.64 -14.46
C GLY A 20 -5.91 -32.38 -13.72
N HIS A 21 -5.57 -32.52 -12.43
CA HIS A 21 -4.75 -31.57 -11.70
C HIS A 21 -3.32 -31.56 -12.27
N GLY A 22 -2.89 -30.42 -12.82
CA GLY A 22 -1.50 -30.16 -13.19
C GLY A 22 -0.97 -28.97 -12.41
N THR A 23 -0.40 -29.23 -11.24
CA THR A 23 0.38 -28.27 -10.45
C THR A 23 1.81 -28.24 -10.96
N GLY A 24 2.22 -27.13 -11.57
CA GLY A 24 3.62 -26.76 -11.75
C GLY A 24 3.80 -25.30 -11.35
N PRO A 25 4.68 -24.96 -10.39
CA PRO A 25 4.97 -23.56 -10.11
C PRO A 25 5.88 -23.01 -11.20
N GLY A 26 5.29 -22.32 -12.17
CA GLY A 26 6.02 -21.48 -13.11
C GLY A 26 6.52 -20.23 -12.40
N TYR A 27 7.83 -20.18 -12.13
CA TYR A 27 8.51 -18.98 -11.64
C TYR A 27 8.61 -17.94 -12.77
N GLY A 28 7.54 -17.19 -12.99
CA GLY A 28 7.53 -16.03 -13.86
C GLY A 28 8.09 -14.82 -13.16
N HIS A 29 9.33 -14.46 -13.46
CA HIS A 29 9.92 -13.15 -13.17
C HIS A 29 9.12 -12.06 -13.92
N GLY A 30 8.17 -11.43 -13.23
CA GLY A 30 7.40 -10.29 -13.71
C GLY A 30 8.17 -8.99 -13.48
N ALA A 31 8.68 -8.43 -14.58
CA ALA A 31 9.39 -7.17 -14.67
C ALA A 31 8.65 -5.98 -14.03
N GLY A 32 9.45 -5.01 -13.58
CA GLY A 32 9.03 -3.85 -12.82
C GLY A 32 7.85 -3.08 -13.43
N GLN A 33 6.87 -2.81 -12.59
CA GLN A 33 5.85 -1.79 -12.82
C GLN A 33 5.87 -0.85 -11.61
N GLY A 34 6.51 0.30 -11.78
CA GLY A 34 6.37 1.42 -10.86
C GLY A 34 4.94 1.97 -10.96
N PRO A 35 4.24 2.26 -9.85
CA PRO A 35 2.89 2.80 -9.95
C PRO A 35 2.96 4.25 -10.41
N GLY A 36 2.42 4.52 -11.60
CA GLY A 36 2.22 5.87 -12.13
C GLY A 36 1.35 6.72 -11.21
N TYR A 37 1.78 7.97 -11.03
CA TYR A 37 1.08 9.00 -10.27
C TYR A 37 -0.05 9.58 -11.10
N GLY A 38 -1.15 8.83 -11.23
CA GLY A 38 -2.39 9.31 -11.85
C GLY A 38 -3.35 9.83 -10.79
N TYR A 39 -3.64 11.14 -10.81
CA TYR A 39 -4.91 11.69 -10.35
C TYR A 39 -5.93 11.34 -11.44
N GLY A 40 -6.67 10.25 -11.26
CA GLY A 40 -7.56 9.71 -12.29
C GLY A 40 -8.65 8.85 -11.67
N THR A 41 -9.88 9.28 -11.93
CA THR A 41 -11.18 8.64 -11.71
C THR A 41 -11.20 7.11 -11.79
N GLY A 42 -11.80 6.48 -10.77
CA GLY A 42 -12.67 5.30 -10.90
C GLY A 42 -12.06 3.95 -11.29
N GLY A 43 -10.74 3.81 -11.48
CA GLY A 43 -10.11 2.51 -11.73
C GLY A 43 -10.04 1.67 -10.44
N PRO A 44 -10.22 0.33 -10.50
CA PRO A 44 -9.97 -0.52 -9.34
C PRO A 44 -8.53 -0.30 -8.88
N ALA A 45 -8.36 0.07 -7.60
CA ALA A 45 -7.05 0.27 -7.01
C ALA A 45 -6.16 -0.96 -7.29
N PRO A 46 -4.85 -0.79 -7.54
CA PRO A 46 -3.95 -1.92 -7.73
C PRO A 46 -4.18 -2.93 -6.61
N GLN A 47 -4.60 -4.15 -6.96
CA GLN A 47 -4.92 -5.16 -5.96
C GLN A 47 -3.62 -5.76 -5.43
N TYR A 48 -3.05 -5.07 -4.44
CA TYR A 48 -1.96 -5.58 -3.65
C TYR A 48 -2.46 -6.80 -2.86
N ARG A 49 -1.88 -7.97 -3.13
CA ARG A 49 -2.31 -9.21 -2.47
C ARG A 49 -1.62 -9.33 -1.11
N ALA A 50 -2.17 -8.68 -0.09
CA ALA A 50 -1.70 -8.85 1.29
C ALA A 50 -1.91 -10.30 1.76
N GLN A 51 -0.86 -10.97 2.23
CA GLN A 51 -0.87 -12.36 2.68
C GLN A 51 -0.24 -12.50 4.07
N GLY A 52 -0.70 -13.47 4.85
CA GLY A 52 -0.18 -13.72 6.20
C GLY A 52 -0.18 -12.46 7.06
N ASP A 53 0.99 -12.13 7.62
CA ASP A 53 1.18 -11.02 8.57
C ASP A 53 1.32 -9.63 7.91
N ASP A 54 1.21 -9.54 6.59
CA ASP A 54 1.36 -8.28 5.84
C ASP A 54 0.44 -7.16 6.36
N ARG A 55 -0.79 -7.50 6.73
CA ARG A 55 -1.75 -6.51 7.26
C ARG A 55 -1.29 -5.97 8.60
N THR A 56 -0.78 -6.84 9.46
CA THR A 56 -0.23 -6.46 10.76
C THR A 56 0.98 -5.56 10.59
N ILE A 57 1.91 -5.92 9.69
CA ILE A 57 3.09 -5.09 9.39
C ILE A 57 2.67 -3.74 8.81
N ALA A 58 1.68 -3.69 7.92
CA ALA A 58 1.14 -2.44 7.37
C ALA A 58 0.51 -1.55 8.44
N ILE A 59 -0.28 -2.12 9.36
CA ILE A 59 -0.86 -1.40 10.50
C ILE A 59 0.26 -0.84 11.38
N LEU A 60 1.24 -1.68 11.74
CA LEU A 60 2.40 -1.27 12.54
C LEU A 60 3.22 -0.19 11.84
N THR A 61 3.32 -0.22 10.51
CA THR A 61 3.99 0.82 9.72
C THR A 61 3.35 2.18 9.96
N HIS A 62 2.03 2.28 9.81
CA HIS A 62 1.31 3.52 10.06
C HIS A 62 1.38 3.94 11.54
N LEU A 63 1.14 3.02 12.47
CA LEU A 63 1.19 3.32 13.90
C LEU A 63 2.58 3.75 14.35
N SER A 64 3.64 3.16 13.80
CA SER A 64 5.02 3.53 14.14
C SER A 64 5.33 4.97 13.77
N GLY A 65 4.76 5.49 12.68
CA GLY A 65 4.94 6.89 12.30
C GLY A 65 4.22 7.85 13.24
N LEU A 66 2.98 7.52 13.60
CA LEU A 66 2.20 8.27 14.59
C LEU A 66 2.89 8.29 15.97
N VAL A 67 3.27 7.12 16.48
CA VAL A 67 3.95 6.98 17.78
C VAL A 67 5.30 7.68 17.76
N GLY A 68 6.09 7.47 16.70
CA GLY A 68 7.38 8.14 16.50
C GLY A 68 7.24 9.65 16.52
N ALA A 69 6.23 10.21 15.85
CA ALA A 69 5.94 11.64 15.88
C ALA A 69 5.55 12.13 17.30
N LEU A 70 4.72 11.38 18.03
CA LEU A 70 4.29 11.79 19.38
C LEU A 70 5.44 11.84 20.39
N ILE A 71 6.24 10.77 20.48
CA ILE A 71 7.31 10.68 21.49
C ILE A 71 8.49 11.62 21.21
N SER A 72 8.62 12.08 19.97
CA SER A 72 9.72 12.93 19.52
C SER A 72 9.30 14.36 19.19
N VAL A 73 8.06 14.74 19.47
CA VAL A 73 7.53 16.08 19.13
C VAL A 73 7.69 16.38 17.62
N GLY A 74 7.37 15.37 16.80
CA GLY A 74 7.35 15.42 15.34
C GLY A 74 8.68 15.14 14.64
N TRP A 75 9.78 14.92 15.36
CA TRP A 75 11.11 14.78 14.75
C TRP A 75 11.42 13.40 14.16
N LEU A 76 10.82 12.32 14.68
CA LEU A 76 11.15 10.93 14.35
C LEU A 76 9.97 10.14 13.74
N GLY A 77 8.89 10.81 13.31
CA GLY A 77 7.69 10.16 12.77
C GLY A 77 7.90 9.37 11.47
N PHE A 78 9.02 9.55 10.77
CA PHE A 78 9.29 8.82 9.51
C PHE A 78 10.15 7.56 9.72
N VAL A 79 10.74 7.34 10.90
CA VAL A 79 11.74 6.28 11.11
C VAL A 79 11.14 4.89 10.99
N GLY A 80 10.02 4.63 11.66
CA GLY A 80 9.35 3.32 11.59
C GLY A 80 8.94 2.93 10.16
N PRO A 81 8.25 3.80 9.41
CA PRO A 81 7.95 3.57 8.00
C PRO A 81 9.18 3.36 7.12
N LEU A 82 10.28 4.10 7.37
CA LEU A 82 11.52 3.94 6.62
C LEU A 82 12.14 2.55 6.83
N VAL A 83 12.16 2.06 8.08
CA VAL A 83 12.67 0.72 8.41
C VAL A 83 11.84 -0.34 7.70
N VAL A 84 10.50 -0.25 7.74
CA VAL A 84 9.65 -1.22 7.04
C VAL A 84 9.88 -1.19 5.53
N TRP A 85 10.00 0.00 4.94
CA TRP A 85 10.27 0.15 3.52
C TRP A 85 11.61 -0.52 3.15
N LEU A 86 12.68 -0.26 3.88
CA LEU A 86 14.00 -0.86 3.61
C LEU A 86 13.98 -2.40 3.69
N VAL A 87 13.27 -2.96 4.66
CA VAL A 87 13.20 -4.42 4.85
C VAL A 87 12.34 -5.11 3.79
N HIS A 88 11.24 -4.48 3.36
CA HIS A 88 10.23 -5.13 2.52
C HIS A 88 10.19 -4.66 1.06
N LYS A 89 10.97 -3.63 0.68
CA LYS A 89 10.91 -3.03 -0.67
C LYS A 89 11.03 -4.05 -1.81
N ASP A 90 11.93 -5.03 -1.70
CA ASP A 90 12.18 -5.99 -2.78
C ASP A 90 11.34 -7.27 -2.66
N ARG A 91 10.63 -7.45 -1.53
CA ARG A 91 9.96 -8.70 -1.16
C ARG A 91 8.44 -8.63 -1.32
N ASN A 92 7.86 -7.47 -1.03
CA ASN A 92 6.41 -7.34 -0.96
C ASN A 92 5.95 -5.98 -1.51
N ALA A 93 5.24 -6.01 -2.64
CA ALA A 93 4.73 -4.80 -3.28
C ALA A 93 3.71 -4.03 -2.42
N PHE A 94 2.88 -4.74 -1.63
CA PHE A 94 1.92 -4.13 -0.71
C PHE A 94 2.64 -3.34 0.38
N LEU A 95 3.59 -3.99 1.06
CA LEU A 95 4.35 -3.36 2.15
C LEU A 95 5.26 -2.26 1.65
N ARG A 96 5.86 -2.43 0.46
CA ARG A 96 6.63 -1.35 -0.19
C ARG A 96 5.78 -0.11 -0.40
N ALA A 97 4.61 -0.24 -1.03
CA ALA A 97 3.73 0.89 -1.31
C ALA A 97 3.17 1.52 -0.03
N THR A 98 2.76 0.72 0.95
CA THR A 98 2.28 1.16 2.25
C THR A 98 3.33 1.94 3.03
N ALA A 99 4.55 1.39 3.12
CA ALA A 99 5.65 2.02 3.84
C ALA A 99 6.16 3.28 3.14
N ALA A 100 6.25 3.26 1.81
CA ALA A 100 6.59 4.45 1.03
C ALA A 100 5.57 5.58 1.24
N GLY A 101 4.27 5.28 1.15
CA GLY A 101 3.21 6.27 1.38
C GLY A 101 3.25 6.85 2.80
N SER A 102 3.42 5.99 3.82
CA SER A 102 3.51 6.43 5.21
C SER A 102 4.77 7.26 5.48
N PHE A 103 5.92 6.89 4.93
CA PHE A 103 7.15 7.69 5.01
C PHE A 103 6.98 9.05 4.35
N ASN A 104 6.48 9.07 3.11
CA ASN A 104 6.29 10.28 2.31
C ASN A 104 5.37 11.29 3.02
N PHE A 105 4.31 10.82 3.68
CA PHE A 105 3.44 11.67 4.50
C PHE A 105 4.12 12.18 5.77
N ASN A 106 4.79 11.29 6.50
CA ASN A 106 5.50 11.68 7.73
C ASN A 106 6.62 12.69 7.44
N LEU A 107 7.26 12.62 6.27
CA LEU A 107 8.22 13.63 5.84
C LEU A 107 7.56 15.00 5.59
N SER A 108 6.38 15.04 4.98
CA SER A 108 5.61 16.29 4.84
C SER A 108 5.24 16.89 6.19
N MET A 109 4.80 16.05 7.14
CA MET A 109 4.48 16.50 8.50
C MET A 109 5.72 16.98 9.25
N TRP A 110 6.86 16.33 9.03
CA TRP A 110 8.15 16.75 9.58
C TRP A 110 8.56 18.14 9.06
N LEU A 111 8.40 18.40 7.76
CA LEU A 111 8.67 19.73 7.19
C LEU A 111 7.71 20.80 7.73
N LEU A 112 6.43 20.47 7.88
CA LEU A 112 5.44 21.37 8.48
C LEU A 112 5.79 21.69 9.94
N ASN A 113 6.26 20.69 10.70
CA ASN A 113 6.74 20.86 12.06
C ASN A 113 7.99 21.76 12.11
N ALA A 114 8.98 21.51 11.23
CA ALA A 114 10.17 22.35 11.14
C ALA A 114 9.83 23.81 10.81
N ALA A 115 8.90 24.04 9.89
CA ALA A 115 8.41 25.38 9.57
C ALA A 115 7.73 26.05 10.77
N ALA A 116 6.90 25.31 11.52
CA ALA A 116 6.27 25.81 12.75
C ALA A 116 7.31 26.21 13.80
N TRP A 117 8.37 25.42 13.98
CA TRP A 117 9.50 25.77 14.86
C TRP A 117 10.20 27.05 14.42
N VAL A 118 10.44 27.24 13.12
CA VAL A 118 11.02 28.49 12.59
C VAL A 118 10.11 29.69 12.88
N CYS A 119 8.80 29.56 12.63
CA CYS A 119 7.82 30.62 12.93
C CYS A 119 7.72 30.95 14.41
N LEU A 120 7.90 29.96 15.30
CA LEU A 120 7.86 30.15 16.75
C LEU A 120 8.95 31.14 17.23
N PHE A 121 10.16 31.04 16.68
CA PHE A 121 11.29 31.90 17.08
C PHE A 121 11.20 33.33 16.54
N THR A 122 10.25 33.60 15.63
CA THR A 122 9.96 34.94 15.14
C THR A 122 8.76 35.53 15.87
N VAL A 123 8.97 36.61 16.64
CA VAL A 123 7.94 37.24 17.50
C VAL A 123 6.62 37.52 16.76
N ILE A 124 6.70 37.89 15.48
CA ILE A 124 5.53 38.24 14.65
C ILE A 124 4.74 36.99 14.19
N LEU A 125 5.41 35.86 13.93
CA LEU A 125 4.76 34.65 13.37
C LEU A 125 4.38 33.63 14.45
N PHE A 126 4.51 33.96 15.73
CA PHE A 126 4.13 33.07 16.84
C PHE A 126 2.70 32.49 16.70
N PRO A 127 1.64 33.28 16.38
CA PRO A 127 0.31 32.73 16.18
C PRO A 127 0.22 31.75 15.01
N VAL A 128 1.04 31.95 13.98
CA VAL A 128 1.12 31.06 12.81
C VAL A 128 1.69 29.71 13.20
N ALA A 129 2.71 29.66 14.06
CA ALA A 129 3.27 28.41 14.56
C ALA A 129 2.22 27.53 15.24
N ILE A 130 1.36 28.12 16.08
CA ILE A 130 0.27 27.41 16.76
C ILE A 130 -0.71 26.83 15.73
N VAL A 131 -1.12 27.62 14.74
CA VAL A 131 -2.03 27.16 13.68
C VAL A 131 -1.43 26.02 12.89
N LEU A 132 -0.14 26.10 12.53
CA LEU A 132 0.56 25.04 11.81
C LEU A 132 0.60 23.73 12.61
N TRP A 133 0.89 23.78 13.91
CA TRP A 133 0.88 22.59 14.76
C TRP A 133 -0.51 21.99 14.95
N LEU A 134 -1.56 22.82 15.07
CA LEU A 134 -2.94 22.33 15.13
C LEU A 134 -3.32 21.60 13.84
N VAL A 135 -3.04 22.21 12.68
CA VAL A 135 -3.32 21.60 11.38
C VAL A 135 -2.51 20.31 11.20
N ALA A 136 -1.21 20.34 11.52
CA ALA A 136 -0.34 19.17 11.45
C ALA A 136 -0.84 18.03 12.34
N GLY A 137 -1.20 18.33 13.60
CA GLY A 137 -1.68 17.35 14.56
C GLY A 137 -2.98 16.68 14.11
N VAL A 138 -3.95 17.47 13.63
CA VAL A 138 -5.22 16.94 13.10
C VAL A 138 -4.98 16.04 11.88
N LEU A 139 -4.19 16.51 10.90
CA LEU A 139 -3.86 15.72 9.71
C LEU A 139 -3.14 14.43 10.09
N LEU A 140 -2.17 14.51 11.00
CA LEU A 140 -1.38 13.38 11.46
C LEU A 140 -2.26 12.30 12.08
N VAL A 141 -3.17 12.66 13.00
CA VAL A 141 -4.07 11.69 13.63
C VAL A 141 -5.08 11.11 12.62
N VAL A 142 -5.81 11.98 11.91
CA VAL A 142 -6.88 11.55 11.00
C VAL A 142 -6.34 10.67 9.88
N CYS A 143 -5.23 11.07 9.24
CA CYS A 143 -4.68 10.30 8.14
C CYS A 143 -4.11 8.96 8.60
N HIS A 144 -3.48 8.87 9.78
CA HIS A 144 -2.98 7.59 10.30
C HIS A 144 -4.12 6.64 10.68
N VAL A 145 -5.21 7.14 11.28
CA VAL A 145 -6.40 6.30 11.57
C VAL A 145 -7.00 5.76 10.26
N LEU A 146 -7.22 6.61 9.26
CA LEU A 146 -7.73 6.17 7.96
C LEU A 146 -6.79 5.18 7.27
N ALA A 147 -5.48 5.38 7.41
CA ALA A 147 -4.47 4.47 6.85
C ALA A 147 -4.50 3.10 7.52
N VAL A 148 -4.58 3.04 8.85
CA VAL A 148 -4.72 1.79 9.61
C VAL A 148 -6.01 1.05 9.22
N LEU A 149 -7.13 1.76 9.08
CA LEU A 149 -8.40 1.16 8.67
C LEU A 149 -8.33 0.55 7.25
N LYS A 150 -7.64 1.19 6.32
CA LYS A 150 -7.40 0.62 4.97
C LYS A 150 -6.39 -0.52 4.98
N ALA A 151 -5.31 -0.39 5.76
CA ALA A 151 -4.31 -1.46 5.92
C ALA A 151 -4.92 -2.75 6.47
N ASN A 152 -5.87 -2.64 7.40
CA ASN A 152 -6.62 -3.78 7.91
C ASN A 152 -7.44 -4.52 6.82
N LYS A 153 -7.90 -3.78 5.80
CA LYS A 153 -8.56 -4.36 4.61
C LYS A 153 -7.57 -4.89 3.57
N GLY A 154 -6.25 -4.74 3.79
CA GLY A 154 -5.22 -5.04 2.79
C GLY A 154 -5.15 -4.00 1.67
N GLU A 155 -5.67 -2.79 1.89
CA GLU A 155 -5.66 -1.70 0.92
C GLU A 155 -4.57 -0.68 1.23
N VAL A 156 -3.90 -0.16 0.20
CA VAL A 156 -2.91 0.90 0.36
C VAL A 156 -3.61 2.26 0.50
N TYR A 157 -3.38 2.95 1.61
CA TYR A 157 -3.86 4.32 1.80
C TYR A 157 -2.95 5.34 1.12
N ARG A 158 -3.52 6.17 0.23
CA ARG A 158 -2.84 7.34 -0.32
C ARG A 158 -3.07 8.54 0.57
N TYR A 159 -2.01 9.06 1.16
CA TYR A 159 -2.07 10.19 2.05
C TYR A 159 -2.28 11.50 1.29
N PRO A 160 -3.15 12.41 1.78
CA PRO A 160 -3.14 13.79 1.32
C PRO A 160 -1.79 14.43 1.69
N LEU A 161 -1.27 15.29 0.82
CA LEU A 161 -0.01 16.03 1.03
C LEU A 161 1.27 15.17 1.13
N GLN A 162 1.28 13.92 0.67
CA GLN A 162 2.51 13.12 0.63
C GLN A 162 3.50 13.65 -0.41
N LEU A 163 4.77 13.79 -0.02
CA LEU A 163 5.86 14.12 -0.95
C LEU A 163 6.45 12.82 -1.51
N PRO A 164 6.37 12.55 -2.83
CA PRO A 164 6.73 11.25 -3.41
C PRO A 164 8.25 11.04 -3.48
N VAL A 165 8.89 10.81 -2.33
CA VAL A 165 10.33 10.54 -2.21
C VAL A 165 10.60 9.05 -2.41
N LEU A 166 9.85 8.19 -1.73
CA LEU A 166 9.94 6.73 -1.87
C LEU A 166 8.84 6.20 -2.80
N ARG A 167 9.15 5.09 -3.51
CA ARG A 167 8.28 4.41 -4.49
C ARG A 167 7.95 2.98 -4.11
#